data_AF-A0A5P9ITH5-F1
#
_entry.id   AF-A0A5P9ITH5-F1
#
_cell.length_a   1.000
_cell.length_b   1.000
_cell.length_c   1.000
_cell.angle_alpha   90.00
_cell.angle_beta   90.00
_cell.angle_gamma   90.00
#
_symmetry.space_group_name_H-M   'P 1'
#
loop_
_entity.id
_entity.type
_entity.pdbx_description
1 polymer ?
#
loop_
_entity_poly.entity_id
_entity_poly.type
_entity_poly.pdbx_seq_one_letter_code
_entity_poly.pdbx_strand_id
1 'polypeptide(L)'
;MKKLTKVLVGTGALALSALTMNVHAADGKALYTEKNCHTCHGADGKAPIMPLYPKLAGQNKEYMVAQMKDIKSGKRNNGMSAAMKAMVMNISDAEFEAIAEYLANVK
;
A
#
# COMPACT_ATOMS: atom_id res chain seq x y z
N MET A 1 16.16 -23.24 -69.68
CA MET A 1 16.97 -22.31 -68.85
C MET A 1 16.05 -21.56 -67.92
N LYS A 2 16.40 -21.53 -66.62
CA LYS A 2 15.88 -20.67 -65.54
C LYS A 2 14.46 -20.99 -65.04
N LYS A 3 14.18 -21.12 -63.74
CA LYS A 3 14.99 -21.17 -62.50
C LYS A 3 14.09 -21.81 -61.43
N LEU A 4 14.67 -22.70 -60.64
CA LEU A 4 14.12 -23.19 -59.39
C LEU A 4 14.07 -22.08 -58.31
N THR A 5 13.28 -22.39 -57.27
CA THR A 5 13.48 -22.00 -55.86
C THR A 5 13.05 -20.58 -55.42
N LYS A 6 12.00 -20.52 -54.57
CA LYS A 6 12.14 -20.41 -53.10
C LYS A 6 10.77 -20.21 -52.43
N VAL A 7 10.36 -21.20 -51.64
CA VAL A 7 9.33 -21.08 -50.60
C VAL A 7 9.91 -20.17 -49.51
N LEU A 8 9.32 -18.99 -49.30
CA LEU A 8 9.62 -18.15 -48.14
C LEU A 8 8.86 -18.70 -46.93
N VAL A 9 9.56 -19.46 -46.09
CA VAL A 9 9.20 -19.65 -44.69
C VAL A 9 9.58 -18.35 -43.97
N GLY A 10 8.61 -17.45 -43.83
CA GLY A 10 8.74 -16.26 -42.99
C GLY A 10 8.66 -16.68 -41.52
N THR A 11 9.80 -16.76 -40.86
CA THR A 11 9.93 -16.88 -39.41
C THR A 11 9.17 -15.74 -38.73
N GLY A 12 7.98 -16.04 -38.20
CA GLY A 12 7.27 -15.14 -37.30
C GLY A 12 8.05 -15.00 -36.00
N ALA A 13 8.85 -13.94 -35.88
CA ALA A 13 9.37 -13.50 -34.60
C ALA A 13 8.18 -12.99 -33.78
N LEU A 14 7.61 -13.85 -32.94
CA LEU A 14 6.74 -13.45 -31.84
C LEU A 14 7.59 -12.60 -30.89
N ALA A 15 7.56 -11.28 -31.08
CA ALA A 15 8.05 -10.34 -30.10
C ALA A 15 7.14 -10.47 -28.87
N LEU A 16 7.62 -11.17 -27.83
CA LEU A 16 7.04 -11.06 -26.49
C LEU A 16 7.28 -9.63 -26.03
N SER A 17 6.29 -8.75 -26.24
CA SER A 17 6.22 -7.48 -25.53
C SER A 17 6.10 -7.80 -24.05
N ALA A 18 7.19 -7.63 -23.31
CA ALA A 18 7.18 -7.69 -21.86
C ALA A 18 6.22 -6.60 -21.36
N LEU A 19 5.05 -7.00 -20.88
CA LEU A 19 4.17 -6.13 -20.11
C LEU A 19 4.94 -5.76 -18.84
N THR A 20 5.56 -4.59 -18.83
CA THR A 20 6.03 -3.98 -17.59
C THR A 20 4.78 -3.67 -16.76
N MET A 21 4.44 -4.57 -15.83
CA MET A 21 3.47 -4.26 -14.79
C MET A 21 4.10 -3.20 -13.90
N ASN A 22 3.81 -1.94 -14.20
CA ASN A 22 4.14 -0.83 -13.35
C ASN A 22 3.26 -1.00 -12.10
N VAL A 23 3.82 -1.60 -11.05
CA VAL A 23 3.22 -1.57 -9.71
C VAL A 23 3.27 -0.11 -9.29
N HIS A 24 2.24 0.65 -9.66
CA HIS A 24 2.07 2.00 -9.16
C HIS A 24 2.01 1.88 -7.64
N ALA A 25 2.95 2.52 -6.95
CA ALA A 25 2.86 2.65 -5.51
C ALA A 25 1.51 3.28 -5.18
N ALA A 26 0.72 2.60 -4.35
CA ALA A 26 -0.61 3.09 -4.00
C ALA A 26 -0.48 4.47 -3.33
N ASP A 27 -1.39 5.40 -3.65
CA ASP A 27 -1.40 6.72 -3.05
C ASP A 27 -1.74 6.60 -1.55
N GLY A 28 -0.72 6.76 -0.69
CA GLY A 28 -0.87 6.63 0.76
C GLY A 28 -1.85 7.63 1.38
N LYS A 29 -1.99 8.82 0.80
CA LYS A 29 -2.95 9.82 1.27
C LYS A 29 -4.38 9.41 0.91
N ALA A 30 -4.59 8.98 -0.33
CA ALA A 30 -5.89 8.47 -0.76
C ALA A 30 -6.31 7.26 0.10
N LEU A 31 -5.40 6.29 0.28
CA LEU A 31 -5.64 5.12 1.13
C LEU A 31 -5.97 5.49 2.58
N TYR A 32 -5.28 6.46 3.17
CA TYR A 32 -5.57 6.93 4.53
C TYR A 32 -7.03 7.42 4.68
N THR A 33 -7.56 8.08 3.65
CA THR A 33 -8.96 8.51 3.62
C THR A 33 -9.90 7.34 3.32
N GLU A 34 -9.63 6.56 2.28
CA GLU A 34 -10.47 5.43 1.82
C GLU A 34 -10.64 4.34 2.88
N LYS A 35 -9.60 4.08 3.68
CA LYS A 35 -9.63 3.10 4.78
C LYS A 35 -10.18 3.69 6.08
N ASN A 36 -10.76 4.90 6.03
CA ASN A 36 -11.34 5.60 7.17
C ASN A 36 -10.38 5.81 8.35
N CYS A 37 -9.06 5.86 8.11
CA CYS A 37 -8.09 6.10 9.19
C CYS A 37 -8.28 7.50 9.79
N HIS A 38 -8.64 8.46 8.94
CA HIS A 38 -8.85 9.85 9.30
C HIS A 38 -10.00 10.09 10.30
N THR A 39 -10.97 9.18 10.38
CA THR A 39 -12.15 9.34 11.25
C THR A 39 -11.81 9.27 12.73
N CYS A 40 -10.67 8.67 13.07
CA CYS A 40 -10.17 8.58 14.45
C CYS A 40 -8.87 9.38 14.63
N HIS A 41 -7.97 9.30 13.65
CA HIS A 41 -6.63 9.90 13.75
C HIS A 41 -6.56 11.35 13.22
N GLY A 42 -7.67 11.90 12.72
CA GLY A 42 -7.75 13.25 12.17
C GLY A 42 -7.50 13.30 10.66
N ALA A 43 -7.79 14.43 10.02
CA ALA A 43 -7.73 14.56 8.55
C ALA A 43 -6.37 14.18 7.94
N ASP A 44 -5.27 14.45 8.65
CA ASP A 44 -3.89 14.22 8.23
C ASP A 44 -3.03 13.56 9.31
N GLY A 45 -3.64 12.99 10.35
CA GLY A 45 -2.91 12.38 11.46
C GLY A 45 -2.29 13.35 12.46
N LYS A 46 -2.45 14.68 12.32
CA LYS A 46 -1.85 15.66 13.24
C LYS A 46 -2.60 15.85 14.55
N ALA A 47 -3.93 15.79 14.48
CA ALA A 47 -4.82 16.02 15.61
C ALA A 47 -5.90 14.92 15.63
N PRO A 48 -5.79 13.94 16.54
CA PRO A 48 -6.80 12.90 16.67
C PRO A 48 -8.14 13.48 17.12
N ILE A 49 -9.24 12.81 16.76
CA ILE A 49 -10.61 13.26 17.10
C ILE A 49 -10.89 13.15 18.60
N MET A 50 -10.19 12.25 19.30
CA MET A 50 -10.27 12.11 20.75
C MET A 50 -8.86 11.91 21.36
N PRO A 51 -8.61 12.37 22.60
CA PRO A 51 -7.28 12.29 23.25
C PRO A 51 -6.72 10.87 23.39
N LEU A 52 -7.59 9.85 23.39
CA LEU A 52 -7.19 8.44 23.52
C LEU A 52 -6.61 7.85 22.22
N TYR A 53 -6.85 8.48 21.06
CA TYR A 53 -6.26 8.04 19.80
C TYR A 53 -4.87 8.66 19.62
N PRO A 54 -3.89 7.90 19.12
CA PRO A 54 -2.55 8.43 18.89
C PRO A 54 -2.52 9.41 17.72
N LYS A 55 -1.70 10.46 17.86
CA LYS A 55 -1.21 11.27 16.74
C LYS A 55 -0.29 10.40 15.86
N LEU A 56 -0.47 10.48 14.54
CA LEU A 56 0.28 9.68 13.57
C LEU A 56 1.24 10.51 12.69
N ALA A 57 0.94 11.79 12.46
CA ALA A 57 1.76 12.64 11.61
C ALA A 57 3.20 12.76 12.12
N GLY A 58 4.17 12.52 11.24
CA GLY A 58 5.59 12.59 11.52
C GLY A 58 6.14 11.37 12.27
N GLN A 59 5.35 10.33 12.46
CA GLN A 59 5.82 9.09 13.07
C GLN A 59 6.76 8.34 12.12
N ASN A 60 7.70 7.57 12.66
CA ASN A 60 8.57 6.73 11.86
C ASN A 60 7.75 5.68 11.07
N LYS A 61 8.08 5.55 9.77
CA LYS A 61 7.39 4.65 8.85
C LYS A 61 7.47 3.19 9.28
N GLU A 62 8.67 2.69 9.53
CA GLU A 62 8.91 1.28 9.88
C GLU A 62 8.18 0.91 11.17
N TYR A 63 8.16 1.82 12.14
CA TYR A 63 7.39 1.67 13.36
C TYR A 63 5.89 1.56 13.08
N MET A 64 5.30 2.44 12.27
CA MET A 64 3.88 2.37 11.94
C MET A 64 3.51 1.06 11.26
N VAL A 65 4.31 0.61 10.28
CA VAL A 65 4.11 -0.68 9.62
C VAL A 65 4.17 -1.82 10.62
N ALA A 66 5.17 -1.85 11.50
CA ALA A 66 5.29 -2.87 12.53
C ALA A 66 4.07 -2.87 13.48
N GLN A 67 3.59 -1.69 13.89
CA GLN A 67 2.40 -1.60 14.75
C GLN A 67 1.14 -2.09 14.05
N MET A 68 0.91 -1.72 12.79
CA MET A 68 -0.26 -2.18 12.03
C MET A 68 -0.23 -3.71 11.84
N LYS A 69 0.93 -4.31 11.57
CA LYS A 69 1.11 -5.76 11.48
C LYS A 69 0.91 -6.48 12.81
N ASP A 70 1.44 -5.92 13.90
CA ASP A 70 1.27 -6.49 15.24
C ASP A 70 -0.20 -6.43 15.69
N ILE A 71 -0.92 -5.35 15.38
CA ILE A 71 -2.35 -5.22 15.67
C ILE A 71 -3.17 -6.19 14.80
N LYS A 72 -2.87 -6.27 13.49
CA LYS A 72 -3.55 -7.17 12.55
C LYS A 72 -3.42 -8.64 12.97
N SER A 73 -2.20 -9.07 13.30
CA SER A 73 -1.94 -10.44 13.79
C SER A 73 -2.51 -10.69 15.19
N GLY A 74 -2.74 -9.63 15.98
CA GLY A 74 -3.15 -9.72 17.37
C GLY A 74 -1.99 -9.86 18.36
N LYS A 75 -0.74 -9.79 17.90
CA LYS A 75 0.45 -9.70 18.76
C LYS A 75 0.40 -8.47 19.65
N ARG A 76 -0.14 -7.35 19.14
CA ARG A 76 -0.50 -6.17 19.94
C ARG A 76 -2.00 -6.20 20.24
N ASN A 77 -2.34 -6.36 21.51
CA ASN A 77 -3.70 -6.55 22.02
C ASN A 77 -4.01 -5.68 23.25
N ASN A 78 -3.37 -4.52 23.39
CA ASN A 78 -3.54 -3.58 24.51
C ASN A 78 -4.29 -2.29 24.12
N GLY A 79 -4.93 -1.66 25.11
CA GLY A 79 -5.62 -0.38 24.93
C GLY A 79 -6.63 -0.41 23.78
N MET A 80 -6.53 0.56 22.86
CA MET A 80 -7.42 0.67 21.70
C MET A 80 -7.07 -0.24 20.52
N SER A 81 -6.11 -1.16 20.67
CA SER A 81 -5.73 -2.07 19.57
C SER A 81 -6.87 -2.97 19.12
N ALA A 82 -7.84 -3.28 19.98
CA ALA A 82 -9.02 -4.06 19.60
C ALA A 82 -9.88 -3.33 18.54
N ALA A 83 -10.11 -2.02 18.74
CA ALA A 83 -10.81 -1.18 17.76
C ALA A 83 -9.99 -1.04 16.47
N MET A 84 -8.67 -0.80 16.60
CA MET A 84 -7.79 -0.69 15.43
C MET A 84 -7.69 -2.00 14.64
N LYS A 85 -7.74 -3.16 15.30
CA LYS A 85 -7.69 -4.48 14.65
C LYS A 85 -8.81 -4.66 13.63
N ALA A 86 -10.03 -4.23 13.97
CA ALA A 86 -11.16 -4.26 13.04
C ALA A 86 -10.93 -3.37 11.81
N MET A 87 -10.20 -2.26 11.95
CA MET A 87 -9.88 -1.37 10.83
C MET A 87 -8.81 -1.95 9.90
N VAL A 88 -7.81 -2.63 10.45
CA VAL A 88 -6.63 -3.07 9.70
C VAL A 88 -6.69 -4.51 9.17
N MET A 89 -7.70 -5.28 9.56
CA MET A 89 -7.80 -6.70 9.21
C MET A 89 -7.82 -6.96 7.69
N ASN A 90 -8.42 -6.05 6.91
CA ASN A 90 -8.56 -6.17 5.46
C ASN A 90 -7.61 -5.25 4.68
N ILE A 91 -6.59 -4.69 5.33
CA ILE A 91 -5.59 -3.84 4.69
C ILE A 91 -4.36 -4.69 4.38
N SER A 92 -3.85 -4.62 3.16
CA SER A 92 -2.66 -5.33 2.71
C SER A 92 -1.36 -4.70 3.23
N ASP A 93 -0.27 -5.46 3.21
CA ASP A 93 1.04 -4.96 3.60
C ASP A 93 1.49 -3.78 2.72
N ALA A 94 1.21 -3.82 1.42
CA ALA A 94 1.54 -2.72 0.50
C ALA A 94 0.76 -1.44 0.83
N GLU A 95 -0.51 -1.56 1.22
CA GLU A 95 -1.30 -0.41 1.67
C GLU A 95 -0.80 0.14 3.02
N PHE A 96 -0.35 -0.71 3.95
CA PHE A 96 0.31 -0.25 5.17
C PHE A 96 1.57 0.57 4.89
N GLU A 97 2.43 0.08 3.99
CA GLU A 97 3.64 0.79 3.57
C GLU A 97 3.30 2.16 2.97
N ALA A 98 2.31 2.22 2.08
CA ALA A 98 1.86 3.46 1.46
C ALA A 98 1.30 4.46 2.48
N ILE A 99 0.39 4.03 3.36
CA ILE A 99 -0.19 4.88 4.40
C ILE A 99 0.89 5.38 5.36
N ALA A 100 1.81 4.50 5.79
CA ALA A 100 2.89 4.85 6.69
C ALA A 100 3.89 5.84 6.05
N GLU A 101 4.24 5.65 4.78
CA GLU A 101 5.07 6.59 4.02
C GLU A 101 4.42 7.98 3.97
N TYR A 102 3.13 8.05 3.66
CA TYR A 102 2.39 9.32 3.67
C TYR A 102 2.48 9.99 5.04
N LEU A 103 2.08 9.31 6.12
CA LEU A 103 2.01 9.88 7.46
C LEU A 103 3.39 10.29 8.01
N ALA A 104 4.46 9.57 7.66
CA ALA A 104 5.82 9.91 8.06
C ALA A 104 6.29 11.26 7.49
N ASN A 105 5.77 11.64 6.32
CA ASN A 105 6.11 12.88 5.64
C ASN A 105 5.18 14.06 5.99
N VAL A 106 4.13 13.83 6.79
CA VAL A 106 3.26 14.90 7.30
C VAL A 106 3.95 15.61 8.49
N LYS A 107 4.16 16.93 8.38
CA LYS A 107 4.77 17.78 9.42
C LYS A 107 3.75 18.56 10.24
#